data_AF-A0A2E5VJK0-F1
#
_entry.id   AF-A0A2E5VJK0-F1
#
_cell.length_a   1.000
_cell.length_b   1.000
_cell.length_c   1.000
_cell.angle_alpha   90.00
_cell.angle_beta   90.00
_cell.angle_gamma   90.00
#
_symmetry.space_group_name_H-M   'P 1'
#
loop_
_entity.id
_entity.type
_entity.pdbx_description
1 polymer ?
#
loop_
_entity_poly.entity_id
_entity_poly.type
_entity_poly.pdbx_seq_one_letter_code
_entity_poly.pdbx_strand_id
1 'polypeptide(L)'
;MSMWVTYEPPHLKDGSWADVRQEAGEYLIDVFARYVPDIRDCIVDWKLLTPEDMETRVGLTDGNIRHLDMTPGQLFNERPLSGWSDYRTPVEGLYLCGSGTHPGGEVTGAPGHNAAHAILNELDPA
;
A
#
# COMPACT_ATOMS: atom_id res chain seq x y z
N MET A 1 12.30 7.81 13.13
CA MET A 1 11.60 6.51 13.23
C MET A 1 10.34 6.58 12.37
N SER A 2 9.89 5.48 11.77
CA SER A 2 8.62 5.41 11.01
C SER A 2 7.72 4.33 11.59
N MET A 3 6.44 4.64 11.77
CA MET A 3 5.42 3.69 12.15
C MET A 3 4.49 3.47 10.97
N TRP A 4 4.27 2.21 10.62
CA TRP A 4 3.23 1.85 9.66
C TRP A 4 1.96 1.52 10.43
N VAL A 5 0.94 2.35 10.24
CA VAL A 5 -0.36 2.20 10.89
C VAL A 5 -1.35 1.63 9.88
N THR A 6 -2.01 0.55 10.24
CA THR A 6 -2.94 -0.19 9.38
C THR A 6 -4.36 -0.09 9.92
N TYR A 7 -5.34 -0.28 9.03
CA TYR A 7 -6.77 -0.31 9.34
C TYR A 7 -7.40 1.04 9.71
N GLU A 8 -6.72 2.14 9.40
CA GLU A 8 -7.33 3.46 9.43
C GLU A 8 -8.23 3.66 8.19
N PRO A 9 -9.41 4.28 8.35
CA PRO A 9 -10.30 4.48 7.21
C PRO A 9 -9.76 5.59 6.29
N PRO A 10 -9.81 5.42 4.96
CA PRO A 10 -9.41 6.48 4.02
C PRO A 10 -10.32 7.71 4.13
N HIS A 11 -11.58 7.50 4.50
CA HIS A 11 -12.56 8.54 4.76
C HIS A 11 -13.10 8.44 6.17
N LEU A 12 -12.97 9.51 6.94
CA LEU A 12 -13.53 9.59 8.28
C LEU A 12 -15.05 9.66 8.21
N LYS A 13 -15.72 9.15 9.24
CA LYS A 13 -17.17 9.25 9.37
C LYS A 13 -17.63 10.71 9.45
N ASP A 14 -16.91 11.50 10.23
CA ASP A 14 -17.18 12.91 10.49
C ASP A 14 -15.86 13.69 10.30
N GLY A 15 -15.90 14.80 9.56
CA GLY A 15 -14.72 15.63 9.28
C GLY A 15 -13.73 15.03 8.29
N SER A 16 -12.51 15.56 8.27
CA SER A 16 -11.43 15.16 7.38
C SER A 16 -10.15 14.81 8.15
N TRP A 17 -9.25 14.10 7.47
CA TRP A 17 -7.92 13.83 8.01
C TRP A 17 -7.12 15.10 8.31
N ALA A 18 -7.39 16.21 7.61
CA ALA A 18 -6.80 17.51 7.92
C ALA A 18 -7.27 18.04 9.28
N ASP A 19 -8.54 17.84 9.63
CA ASP A 19 -9.13 18.34 10.89
C ASP A 19 -8.57 17.62 12.12
N VAL A 20 -8.35 16.31 12.02
CA VAL A 20 -7.93 15.46 13.15
C VAL A 20 -6.44 15.12 13.17
N ARG A 21 -5.65 15.61 12.19
CA ARG A 21 -4.24 15.22 11.99
C ARG A 21 -3.39 15.30 13.26
N GLN A 22 -3.49 16.42 13.97
CA GLN A 22 -2.69 16.67 15.17
C GLN A 22 -3.06 15.70 16.28
N GLU A 23 -4.37 15.56 16.55
CA GLU A 23 -4.89 14.66 17.59
C GLU A 23 -4.54 13.19 17.29
N ALA A 24 -4.73 12.75 16.04
CA ALA A 24 -4.41 11.40 15.61
C ALA A 24 -2.90 11.10 15.75
N GLY A 25 -2.04 12.04 15.36
CA GLY A 25 -0.59 11.88 15.49
C GLY A 25 -0.12 11.81 16.95
N GLU A 26 -0.62 12.70 17.82
CA GLU A 26 -0.34 12.64 19.27
C GLU A 26 -0.84 11.34 19.90
N TYR A 27 -2.03 10.89 19.51
CA TYR A 27 -2.58 9.61 19.96
C TYR A 27 -1.68 8.43 19.59
N LEU A 28 -1.17 8.38 18.34
CA LEU A 28 -0.25 7.34 17.90
C LEU A 28 1.08 7.38 18.67
N ILE A 29 1.59 8.57 18.99
CA ILE A 29 2.76 8.75 19.84
C ILE A 29 2.49 8.24 21.26
N ASP A 30 1.32 8.54 21.83
CA ASP A 30 0.93 8.03 23.15
C ASP A 30 0.81 6.51 23.19
N VAL A 31 0.27 5.90 22.14
CA VAL A 31 0.24 4.44 22.01
C VAL A 31 1.67 3.89 22.00
N PHE A 32 2.58 4.53 21.27
CA PHE A 32 3.98 4.11 21.22
C PHE A 32 4.71 4.32 22.55
N ALA A 33 4.43 5.41 23.26
CA ALA A 33 5.01 5.75 24.56
C ALA A 33 4.70 4.70 25.65
N ARG A 34 3.63 3.90 25.49
CA ARG A 34 3.36 2.75 26.37
C ARG A 34 4.47 1.69 26.32
N TYR A 35 5.20 1.61 25.21
CA TYR A 35 6.29 0.65 24.99
C TYR A 35 7.67 1.30 25.09
N VAL A 36 7.77 2.60 24.83
CA VAL A 36 9.01 3.38 24.91
C VAL A 36 8.73 4.66 25.75
N PRO A 37 8.79 4.57 27.09
CA PRO A 37 8.26 5.63 27.97
C PRO A 37 8.93 7.00 27.83
N ASP A 38 10.20 7.04 27.41
CA ASP A 38 11.01 8.24 27.22
C ASP A 38 10.93 8.80 25.79
N ILE A 39 10.12 8.21 24.91
CA ILE A 39 10.09 8.62 23.50
C ILE A 39 9.68 10.09 23.33
N ARG A 40 8.78 10.61 24.18
CA ARG A 40 8.30 12.00 24.09
C ARG A 40 9.44 13.00 24.29
N ASP A 41 10.40 12.69 25.15
CA ASP A 41 11.56 13.54 25.40
C ASP A 41 12.61 13.45 24.26
N CYS A 42 12.49 12.42 23.42
CA CYS A 42 13.41 12.14 22.32
C CYS A 42 12.89 12.62 20.95
N ILE A 43 11.61 12.99 20.84
CA ILE A 43 11.02 13.47 19.58
C ILE A 43 11.40 14.94 19.38
N VAL A 44 12.21 15.20 18.34
CA VAL A 44 12.52 16.56 17.87
C VAL A 44 11.42 17.09 16.94
N ASP A 45 10.89 16.23 16.08
CA ASP A 45 9.83 16.55 15.13
C ASP A 45 9.11 15.26 14.71
N TRP A 46 7.86 15.40 14.29
CA TRP A 46 7.06 14.31 13.75
C TRP A 46 6.10 14.79 12.67
N LYS A 47 5.73 13.87 11.77
CA LYS A 47 4.67 14.11 10.79
C LYS A 47 3.81 12.86 10.64
N LEU A 48 2.51 13.07 10.59
CA LEU A 48 1.56 12.06 10.14
C LEU A 48 1.41 12.19 8.63
N LEU A 49 1.47 11.07 7.91
CA LEU A 49 1.11 11.02 6.50
C LEU A 49 -0.20 10.26 6.37
N THR A 50 -1.25 10.95 5.92
CA THR A 50 -2.62 10.45 5.84
C THR A 50 -2.84 9.72 4.50
N PRO A 51 -3.96 8.99 4.35
CA PRO A 51 -4.37 8.44 3.05
C PRO A 51 -4.39 9.48 1.94
N GLU A 52 -4.94 10.67 2.21
CA GLU A 52 -4.97 11.80 1.26
C GLU A 52 -3.56 12.31 0.88
N ASP A 53 -2.63 12.37 1.85
CA ASP A 53 -1.24 12.74 1.56
C ASP A 53 -0.57 11.72 0.64
N MET A 54 -0.82 10.42 0.89
CA MET A 54 -0.27 9.33 0.09
C MET A 54 -0.81 9.36 -1.34
N GLU A 55 -2.10 9.55 -1.50
CA GLU A 55 -2.74 9.67 -2.81
C GLU A 55 -2.21 10.87 -3.58
N THR A 56 -2.13 12.04 -2.94
CA THR A 56 -1.63 13.27 -3.57
C THR A 56 -0.15 13.15 -3.95
N ARG A 57 0.67 12.56 -3.09
CA ARG A 57 2.14 12.58 -3.25
C ARG A 57 2.66 11.51 -4.19
N VAL A 58 2.06 10.32 -4.16
CA VAL A 58 2.57 9.15 -4.89
C VAL A 58 1.49 8.41 -5.69
N GLY A 59 0.27 8.94 -5.79
CA GLY A 59 -0.82 8.30 -6.53
C GLY A 59 -1.34 7.03 -5.85
N LEU A 60 -1.14 6.89 -4.55
CA LEU A 60 -1.58 5.71 -3.80
C LEU A 60 -3.02 5.92 -3.32
N THR A 61 -3.99 5.53 -4.15
CA THR A 61 -5.42 5.62 -3.84
C THR A 61 -5.73 5.02 -2.47
N ASP A 62 -6.47 5.78 -1.66
CA ASP A 62 -6.85 5.42 -0.29
C ASP A 62 -5.67 5.09 0.65
N GLY A 63 -4.42 5.40 0.26
CA GLY A 63 -3.22 5.10 1.03
C GLY A 63 -2.87 3.60 1.13
N ASN A 64 -3.51 2.72 0.35
CA ASN A 64 -3.27 1.27 0.45
C ASN A 64 -1.99 0.86 -0.31
N ILE A 65 -0.90 0.61 0.43
CA ILE A 65 0.41 0.21 -0.14
C ILE A 65 0.39 -1.08 -0.98
N ARG A 66 -0.65 -1.92 -0.81
CA ARG A 66 -0.83 -3.16 -1.57
C ARG A 66 -1.75 -2.99 -2.77
N HIS A 67 -2.24 -1.77 -3.02
CA HIS A 67 -3.18 -1.31 -4.05
C HIS A 67 -4.55 -2.00 -4.06
N LEU A 68 -4.70 -3.12 -3.34
CA LEU A 68 -5.91 -3.91 -3.14
C LEU A 68 -5.88 -4.47 -1.72
N ASP A 69 -7.04 -4.89 -1.21
CA ASP A 69 -7.12 -5.46 0.13
C ASP A 69 -6.49 -6.86 0.18
N MET A 70 -6.18 -7.27 1.41
CA MET A 70 -5.67 -8.61 1.73
C MET A 70 -6.83 -9.49 2.18
N THR A 71 -7.86 -9.59 1.34
CA THR A 71 -9.05 -10.42 1.58
C THR A 71 -9.01 -11.68 0.72
N PRO A 72 -9.66 -12.78 1.11
CA PRO A 72 -9.64 -14.03 0.33
C PRO A 72 -10.02 -13.87 -1.14
N GLY A 73 -10.91 -12.92 -1.47
CA GLY A 73 -11.33 -12.63 -2.85
C GLY A 73 -10.38 -11.74 -3.66
N GLN A 74 -9.29 -11.26 -3.07
CA GLN A 74 -8.28 -10.39 -3.71
C GLN A 74 -6.85 -10.91 -3.49
N LEU A 75 -6.74 -12.22 -3.23
CA LEU A 75 -5.47 -12.92 -3.03
C LEU A 75 -5.26 -13.96 -4.12
N PHE A 76 -4.02 -14.40 -4.28
CA PHE A 76 -3.62 -15.45 -5.21
C PHE A 76 -4.06 -15.16 -6.66
N ASN A 77 -4.79 -16.08 -7.29
CA ASN A 77 -5.20 -16.02 -8.68
C ASN A 77 -6.31 -14.98 -8.94
N GLU A 78 -6.99 -14.52 -7.89
CA GLU A 78 -8.00 -13.47 -7.95
C GLU A 78 -7.40 -12.05 -7.89
N ARG A 79 -6.06 -11.94 -7.78
CA ARG A 79 -5.33 -10.67 -7.70
C ARG A 79 -4.65 -10.33 -9.04
N PRO A 80 -4.86 -9.14 -9.62
CA PRO A 80 -5.72 -8.06 -9.12
C PRO A 80 -7.22 -8.31 -9.35
N LEU A 81 -7.54 -9.10 -10.37
CA LEU A 81 -8.87 -9.53 -10.74
C LEU A 81 -8.77 -10.98 -11.26
N SER A 82 -9.88 -11.71 -11.23
CA SER A 82 -9.94 -13.05 -11.79
C SER A 82 -9.50 -13.06 -13.26
N GLY A 83 -8.56 -13.94 -13.59
CA GLY A 83 -8.00 -14.07 -14.94
C GLY A 83 -6.88 -13.09 -15.30
N TRP A 84 -6.43 -12.23 -14.36
CA TRP A 84 -5.37 -11.23 -14.58
C TRP A 84 -4.12 -11.49 -13.74
N SER A 85 -4.08 -12.62 -13.02
CA SER A 85 -2.95 -13.01 -12.17
C SER A 85 -1.73 -13.51 -12.97
N ASP A 86 -1.86 -13.65 -14.28
CA ASP A 86 -0.79 -14.00 -15.22
C ASP A 86 -0.09 -12.76 -15.82
N TYR A 87 -0.33 -11.57 -15.24
CA TYR A 87 0.31 -10.28 -15.55
C TYR A 87 -0.11 -9.66 -16.88
N ARG A 88 -0.87 -10.36 -17.72
CA ARG A 88 -1.34 -9.84 -19.01
C ARG A 88 -2.58 -8.98 -18.83
N THR A 89 -2.81 -8.10 -19.79
CA THR A 89 -4.05 -7.33 -19.88
C THR A 89 -4.73 -7.58 -21.24
N PRO A 90 -6.01 -7.21 -21.42
CA PRO A 90 -6.67 -7.25 -22.72
C PRO A 90 -6.07 -6.31 -23.76
N VAL A 91 -5.19 -5.39 -23.37
CA VAL A 91 -4.45 -4.52 -24.28
C VAL A 91 -3.12 -5.19 -24.61
N GLU A 92 -2.94 -5.55 -25.88
CA GLU A 92 -1.71 -6.18 -26.35
C GLU A 92 -0.48 -5.33 -26.02
N GLY A 93 0.56 -5.99 -25.48
CA GLY A 93 1.79 -5.32 -25.06
C GLY A 93 1.72 -4.56 -23.73
N LEU A 94 0.56 -4.54 -23.04
CA LEU A 94 0.42 -3.94 -21.71
C LEU A 94 0.35 -5.03 -20.63
N TYR A 95 1.24 -4.91 -19.64
CA TYR A 95 1.39 -5.86 -18.53
C TYR A 95 1.28 -5.16 -17.19
N LEU A 96 0.81 -5.90 -16.19
CA LEU A 96 0.73 -5.43 -14.82
C LEU A 96 1.92 -5.95 -14.00
N CYS A 97 2.60 -5.06 -13.30
CA CYS A 97 3.84 -5.38 -12.57
C CYS A 97 3.92 -4.75 -11.17
N GLY A 98 2.84 -4.11 -10.71
CA GLY A 98 2.81 -3.34 -9.46
C GLY A 98 2.44 -4.16 -8.23
N SER A 99 2.50 -3.54 -7.06
CA SER A 99 2.14 -4.15 -5.77
C SER A 99 0.71 -4.68 -5.70
N GLY A 100 -0.18 -4.20 -6.58
CA GLY A 100 -1.55 -4.67 -6.72
C GLY A 100 -1.72 -6.02 -7.40
N THR A 101 -0.68 -6.58 -8.04
CA THR A 101 -0.80 -7.87 -8.73
C THR A 101 -0.29 -9.03 -7.90
N HIS A 102 -0.59 -10.25 -8.34
CA HIS A 102 -0.06 -11.47 -7.76
C HIS A 102 1.49 -11.41 -7.68
N PRO A 103 2.13 -11.93 -6.62
CA PRO A 103 1.55 -12.48 -5.39
C PRO A 103 1.12 -11.43 -4.35
N GLY A 104 1.54 -10.19 -4.52
CA GLY A 104 1.32 -9.11 -3.57
C GLY A 104 2.45 -8.09 -3.58
N GLY A 105 2.22 -6.99 -2.88
CA GLY A 105 3.14 -5.87 -2.79
C GLY A 105 4.28 -6.02 -1.79
N GLU A 106 4.62 -4.89 -1.17
CA GLU A 106 5.79 -4.68 -0.29
C GLU A 106 7.11 -4.61 -1.08
N VAL A 107 8.24 -4.85 -0.41
CA VAL A 107 9.59 -4.69 -1.01
C VAL A 107 10.07 -6.01 -1.63
N THR A 108 9.15 -6.87 -2.08
CA THR A 108 9.48 -8.22 -2.59
C THR A 108 10.05 -8.19 -4.01
N GLY A 109 9.60 -7.24 -4.85
CA GLY A 109 9.91 -7.20 -6.28
C GLY A 109 9.27 -8.34 -7.11
N ALA A 110 8.49 -9.22 -6.48
CA ALA A 110 7.93 -10.41 -7.12
C ALA A 110 6.95 -10.09 -8.28
N PRO A 111 6.02 -9.12 -8.15
CA PRO A 111 5.17 -8.71 -9.26
C PRO A 111 5.95 -8.29 -10.52
N GLY A 112 6.97 -7.45 -10.36
CA GLY A 112 7.79 -6.98 -11.47
C GLY A 112 8.62 -8.09 -12.10
N HIS A 113 9.23 -8.94 -11.28
CA HIS A 113 9.95 -10.13 -11.74
C HIS A 113 9.05 -11.03 -12.60
N ASN A 114 7.86 -11.35 -12.11
CA ASN A 114 6.97 -12.29 -12.79
C ASN A 114 6.36 -11.70 -14.07
N ALA A 115 6.03 -10.41 -14.07
CA ALA A 115 5.60 -9.71 -15.27
C ALA A 115 6.69 -9.71 -16.36
N ALA A 116 7.95 -9.49 -15.98
CA ALA A 116 9.08 -9.57 -16.91
C ALA A 116 9.22 -10.97 -17.52
N HIS A 117 9.05 -12.03 -16.73
CA HIS A 117 9.03 -13.40 -17.24
C HIS A 117 7.84 -13.68 -18.16
N ALA A 118 6.66 -13.13 -17.87
CA ALA A 118 5.50 -13.25 -18.76
C ALA A 118 5.77 -12.61 -20.13
N ILE A 119 6.46 -11.46 -20.17
CA ILE A 119 6.89 -10.78 -21.39
C ILE A 119 7.91 -11.63 -22.15
N LEU A 120 8.95 -12.13 -21.48
CA LEU A 120 10.00 -12.93 -22.12
C LEU A 120 9.44 -14.19 -22.79
N ASN A 121 8.51 -14.88 -22.13
CA ASN A 121 7.85 -16.08 -22.68
C ASN A 121 7.01 -15.79 -23.93
N GLU A 122 6.56 -14.55 -24.12
CA GLU A 122 5.77 -14.14 -25.28
C GLU A 122 6.66 -13.70 -26.46
N LEU A 123 7.80 -13.08 -26.15
CA LEU A 123 8.79 -12.66 -27.15
C LEU A 123 9.63 -13.83 -27.69
N ASP A 124 9.87 -14.85 -26.87
CA ASP A 124 10.61 -16.06 -27.24
C ASP A 124 9.81 -17.31 -26.84
N PRO A 125 8.75 -17.64 -27.60
CA PRO A 125 8.00 -18.86 -27.37
C PRO A 125 8.88 -20.05 -27.79
N ALA A 126 9.49 -20.69 -26.80
CA ALA A 126 10.24 -21.94 -26.95
C ALA A 126 9.41 -23.07 -27.60
#